data_AF-A0A3C0BDY3-F1
#
_entry.id   AF-A0A3C0BDY3-F1
#
_cell.length_a   1.000
_cell.length_b   1.000
_cell.length_c   1.000
_cell.angle_alpha   90.00
_cell.angle_beta   90.00
_cell.angle_gamma   90.00
#
_symmetry.space_group_name_H-M   'P 1'
#
loop_
_entity.id
_entity.type
_entity.pdbx_description
1 polymer ?
#
loop_
_entity_poly.entity_id
_entity_poly.type
_entity_poly.pdbx_seq_one_letter_code
_entity_poly.pdbx_strand_id
1 'polypeptide(L)' 'DEVDVIIISGDAYVDHPSFGLAVMGRLIEKEGFRVAILPQPNWRD' A
#
# COMPACT_ATOMS: atom_id res chain seq x y z
N ASP A 1 -11.58 9.31 12.07
CA ASP A 1 -10.28 8.77 11.64
C ASP A 1 -10.49 7.89 10.44
N GLU A 2 -10.37 8.46 9.25
CA GLU A 2 -10.63 7.78 7.98
C GLU A 2 -9.37 7.78 7.12
N VAL A 3 -9.35 6.93 6.09
CA VAL A 3 -8.24 6.80 5.15
C VAL A 3 -8.60 7.58 3.89
N ASP A 4 -7.68 8.39 3.39
CA ASP A 4 -7.92 9.20 2.18
C ASP A 4 -7.72 8.36 0.91
N VAL A 5 -6.78 7.41 0.94
CA VAL A 5 -6.43 6.55 -0.21
C VAL A 5 -6.27 5.09 0.23
N ILE A 6 -6.87 4.18 -0.53
CA ILE A 6 -6.70 2.73 -0.37
C ILE A 6 -6.04 2.17 -1.64
N ILE A 7 -4.89 1.53 -1.47
CA ILE A 7 -4.17 0.82 -2.53
C ILE A 7 -4.47 -0.68 -2.39
N ILE A 8 -5.21 -1.25 -3.34
CA ILE A 8 -5.52 -2.68 -3.37
C ILE A 8 -4.58 -3.37 -4.37
N SER A 9 -3.90 -4.43 -3.92
CA SER A 9 -2.97 -5.18 -4.75
C SER A 9 -3.20 -6.69 -4.66
N GLY A 10 -2.99 -7.37 -5.78
CA GLY A 10 -2.90 -8.84 -5.84
C GLY A 10 -1.49 -9.38 -5.60
N ASP A 11 -0.53 -8.54 -5.22
CA ASP A 11 0.85 -8.90 -4.88
C ASP A 11 1.08 -8.84 -3.36
N ALA A 12 2.15 -9.48 -2.90
CA ALA A 12 2.62 -9.34 -1.54
C ALA A 12 3.05 -7.89 -1.25
N TYR A 13 2.86 -7.44 -0.02
CA TYR A 13 3.41 -6.17 0.43
C TYR A 13 4.77 -6.37 1.08
N VAL A 14 5.77 -5.66 0.56
CA VAL A 14 7.07 -5.46 1.19
C VAL A 14 7.38 -3.97 1.11
N ASP A 15 7.69 -3.35 2.24
CA ASP A 15 8.10 -1.94 2.28
C ASP A 15 9.55 -1.80 1.78
N HIS A 16 9.72 -1.83 0.46
CA HIS A 16 11.02 -1.79 -0.21
C HIS A 16 10.94 -0.94 -1.49
N PRO A 17 11.96 -0.13 -1.83
CA PRO A 17 11.92 0.76 -3.01
C PRO A 17 11.79 0.03 -4.37
N SER A 18 12.07 -1.28 -4.41
CA SER A 18 11.82 -2.10 -5.60
C SER A 18 10.34 -2.51 -5.76
N PHE A 19 9.50 -2.29 -4.75
CA PHE A 19 8.08 -2.59 -4.78
C PHE A 19 7.32 -1.30 -5.09
N GLY A 20 6.73 -1.22 -6.30
CA GLY A 20 6.06 0.00 -6.77
C GLY A 20 4.96 0.50 -5.82
N LEU A 21 4.23 -0.41 -5.17
CA LEU A 21 3.17 -0.07 -4.21
C LEU A 21 3.72 0.63 -2.96
N ALA A 22 4.90 0.23 -2.49
CA ALA A 22 5.56 0.90 -1.38
C ALA A 22 5.98 2.32 -1.78
N VAL A 23 6.59 2.49 -2.96
CA VAL A 23 6.97 3.81 -3.49
C VAL A 23 5.75 4.72 -3.65
N MET A 24 4.67 4.22 -4.23
CA MET A 24 3.41 4.96 -4.40
C MET A 24 2.81 5.35 -3.06
N GLY A 25 2.74 4.42 -2.10
CA GLY A 25 2.25 4.69 -0.75
C GLY A 25 3.05 5.81 -0.08
N ARG A 26 4.39 5.72 -0.08
CA ARG A 26 5.27 6.74 0.49
C ARG A 26 5.15 8.10 -0.18
N LEU A 27 4.96 8.13 -1.51
CA LEU A 27 4.75 9.38 -2.23
C LEU A 27 3.42 10.05 -1.82
N ILE A 28 2.34 9.28 -1.75
CA ILE A 28 1.01 9.80 -1.38
C ILE A 28 0.98 10.23 0.10
N GLU A 29 1.63 9.47 0.99
CA GLU A 29 1.83 9.86 2.39
C GLU A 29 2.59 11.19 2.51
N LYS A 30 3.63 11.39 1.67
CA LYS A 30 4.42 12.63 1.64
C LYS A 30 3.61 13.86 1.25
N GLU A 31 2.56 13.68 0.44
CA GLU A 31 1.62 14.76 0.09
C GLU A 31 0.59 15.05 1.20
N GLY A 32 0.68 14.35 2.35
CA GLY A 32 -0.13 14.60 3.54
C GLY A 32 -1.40 13.77 3.65
N PHE A 33 -1.59 12.78 2.77
CA PHE A 33 -2.75 11.88 2.80
C PHE A 33 -2.51 10.68 3.70
N ARG A 34 -3.56 10.19 4.35
CA ARG A 34 -3.58 8.90 5.06
C ARG A 34 -3.78 7.78 4.05
N VAL A 35 -2.87 6.81 4.02
CA VAL A 35 -2.87 5.72 3.04
C VAL A 35 -3.00 4.36 3.73
N ALA A 36 -3.81 3.47 3.17
CA ALA A 36 -3.84 2.06 3.53
C ALA A 36 -3.46 1.21 2.32
N ILE A 37 -2.64 0.18 2.54
CA ILE A 37 -2.26 -0.79 1.51
C ILE A 37 -2.85 -2.15 1.89
N LEU A 38 -3.64 -2.71 0.98
CA LEU A 38 -4.26 -4.02 1.10
C LEU A 38 -3.60 -4.97 0.10
N PRO A 39 -2.59 -5.76 0.51
CA PRO A 39 -1.95 -6.73 -0.35
C PRO A 39 -2.81 -7.96 -0.58
N GLN A 40 -2.29 -8.86 -1.42
CA GLN A 40 -2.87 -10.17 -1.61
C GLN A 40 -3.11 -10.86 -0.25
N PRO A 41 -4.32 -11.39 0.00
CA PRO A 41 -4.54 -12.24 1.16
C PRO A 41 -3.75 -13.54 1.03
N ASN A 42 -3.51 -14.21 2.16
CA ASN A 42 -2.96 -15.57 2.10
C ASN A 42 -3.93 -16.46 1.33
N TRP A 43 -3.51 -17.00 0.18
CA TRP A 43 -4.33 -17.85 -0.69
C TRP A 43 -4.26 -19.33 -0.31
N ARG A 44 -3.40 -19.68 0.65
CA ARG A 44 -3.21 -21.05 1.14
C ARG A 44 -4.10 -21.39 2.34
N ASP A 45 -4.90 -20.44 2.81
CA ASP A 45 -5.89 -20.63 3.88
C ASP A 45 -7.32 -20.60 3.31
#